data_AF-A0A2G9XZT5-F1
#
_entry.id   AF-A0A2G9XZT5-F1
#
_cell.length_a   1.000
_cell.length_b   1.000
_cell.length_c   1.000
_cell.angle_alpha   90.00
_cell.angle_beta   90.00
_cell.angle_gamma   90.00
#
_symmetry.space_group_name_H-M   'P 1'
#
loop_
_entity.id
_entity.type
_entity.pdbx_description
1 polymer ?
#
loop_
_entity_poly.entity_id
_entity_poly.type
_entity_poly.pdbx_seq_one_letter_code
_entity_poly.pdbx_strand_id
1 'polypeptide(L)'
;MDIKQLEQYLKNLSKNLKPENHHLLTVRLGSLKSVFPFNEYEYILMFLRDKEIITFQQYEELRKKYVSSNPYLELYGIAHRTFGEIWGHPHVMDIDNRFKKPNRNLDPTYEGQYDLWFEGIKVEVKACRAINTKKRGNIMEKALGYDSDEPFWMN
;
A
#
# COMPACT_ATOMS: atom_id res chain seq x y z
N MET A 1 -5.89 -7.20 -8.81
CA MET A 1 -4.81 -8.04 -8.28
C MET A 1 -4.23 -7.37 -7.04
N ASP A 2 -4.63 -7.84 -5.86
CA ASP A 2 -4.03 -7.42 -4.58
C ASP A 2 -2.68 -8.12 -4.32
N ILE A 3 -2.05 -7.83 -3.17
CA ILE A 3 -0.75 -8.41 -2.78
C ILE A 3 -0.81 -9.93 -2.56
N LYS A 4 -1.89 -10.47 -1.95
CA LYS A 4 -2.05 -11.91 -1.73
C LYS A 4 -2.23 -12.65 -3.06
N GLN A 5 -3.00 -12.06 -3.98
CA GLN A 5 -3.18 -12.57 -5.33
C GLN A 5 -1.85 -12.55 -6.10
N LEU A 6 -1.02 -11.51 -5.94
CA LEU A 6 0.33 -11.46 -6.51
C LEU A 6 1.23 -12.56 -5.91
N GLU A 7 1.26 -12.72 -4.59
CA GLU A 7 2.03 -13.79 -3.93
C GLU A 7 1.63 -15.17 -4.46
N GLN A 8 0.33 -15.44 -4.56
CA GLN A 8 -0.17 -16.72 -5.06
C GLN A 8 0.18 -16.93 -6.53
N TYR A 9 0.11 -15.87 -7.34
CA TYR A 9 0.50 -15.89 -8.74
C TYR A 9 1.99 -16.23 -8.90
N LEU A 10 2.87 -15.56 -8.16
CA LEU A 10 4.31 -15.84 -8.17
C LEU A 10 4.63 -17.25 -7.68
N LYS A 11 3.98 -17.72 -6.60
CA LYS A 11 4.10 -19.11 -6.13
C LYS A 11 3.74 -20.12 -7.23
N ASN A 12 2.69 -19.84 -8.00
CA ASN A 12 2.29 -20.70 -9.11
C ASN A 12 3.31 -20.68 -10.26
N LEU A 13 3.87 -19.52 -10.60
CA LEU A 13 4.96 -19.43 -11.58
C LEU A 13 6.20 -20.21 -11.14
N SER A 14 6.56 -20.11 -9.86
CA SER A 14 7.71 -20.85 -9.31
C SER A 14 7.58 -22.36 -9.45
N LYS A 15 6.35 -22.93 -9.50
CA LYS A 15 6.16 -24.37 -9.74
C LYS A 15 6.65 -24.84 -11.11
N ASN A 16 6.81 -23.93 -12.08
CA ASN A 16 7.36 -24.24 -13.40
C ASN A 16 8.90 -24.31 -13.42
N LEU A 17 9.55 -23.94 -12.31
CA LEU A 17 10.99 -24.13 -12.17
C LEU A 17 11.35 -25.61 -12.09
N LYS A 18 12.52 -25.96 -12.62
CA LYS A 18 13.12 -27.27 -12.34
C LYS A 18 13.27 -27.47 -10.82
N PRO A 19 13.14 -28.71 -10.30
CA PRO A 19 13.16 -28.97 -8.86
C PRO A 19 14.36 -28.35 -8.12
N GLU A 20 15.54 -28.41 -8.71
CA GLU A 20 16.77 -27.82 -8.15
C GLU A 20 16.71 -26.30 -8.03
N ASN A 21 16.13 -25.62 -9.03
CA ASN A 21 15.97 -24.17 -9.03
C ASN A 21 14.87 -23.73 -8.06
N HIS A 22 13.78 -24.49 -7.96
CA HIS A 22 12.73 -24.25 -6.99
C HIS A 22 13.27 -24.37 -5.55
N HIS A 23 14.05 -25.41 -5.28
CA HIS A 23 14.71 -25.60 -4.00
C HIS A 23 15.69 -24.45 -3.69
N LEU A 24 16.54 -24.07 -4.65
CA LEU A 24 17.46 -22.95 -4.52
C LEU A 24 16.74 -21.64 -4.18
N LEU A 25 15.68 -21.30 -4.92
CA LEU A 25 14.88 -20.11 -4.67
C LEU A 25 14.31 -20.12 -3.25
N THR A 26 13.74 -21.25 -2.81
CA THR A 26 13.16 -21.40 -1.47
C THR A 26 14.20 -21.18 -0.37
N VAL A 27 15.39 -21.79 -0.50
CA VAL A 27 16.48 -21.65 0.47
C VAL A 27 16.99 -20.20 0.54
N ARG A 28 17.11 -19.53 -0.61
CA ARG A 28 17.55 -18.13 -0.67
C ARG A 28 16.53 -17.19 -0.04
N LEU A 29 15.24 -17.35 -0.34
CA LEU A 29 14.17 -16.56 0.28
C LEU A 29 14.13 -16.72 1.80
N GLY A 30 14.36 -17.94 2.32
CA GLY A 30 14.39 -18.18 3.76
C GLY A 30 15.51 -17.47 4.53
N SER A 31 16.56 -17.02 3.84
CA SER A 31 17.69 -16.27 4.43
C SER A 31 17.78 -14.83 3.92
N LEU A 32 16.86 -14.41 3.04
CA LEU A 32 16.90 -13.11 2.39
C LEU A 32 16.52 -12.00 3.37
N LYS A 33 17.38 -10.99 3.49
CA LYS A 33 17.02 -9.74 4.15
C LYS A 33 16.26 -8.86 3.16
N SER A 34 14.93 -8.92 3.20
CA SER A 34 14.05 -8.11 2.33
C SER A 34 14.08 -6.64 2.74
N VAL A 35 14.60 -5.78 1.86
CA VAL A 35 14.68 -4.32 2.05
C VAL A 35 14.47 -3.60 0.72
N PHE A 36 13.77 -2.47 0.69
CA PHE A 36 13.66 -1.68 -0.54
C PHE A 36 15.05 -1.17 -1.00
N PRO A 37 15.42 -1.27 -2.29
CA PRO A 37 14.63 -1.82 -3.41
C PRO A 37 14.73 -3.35 -3.61
N PHE A 38 15.69 -4.02 -2.98
CA PHE A 38 15.95 -5.47 -3.04
C PHE A 38 15.02 -6.29 -2.11
N ASN A 39 13.72 -6.25 -2.38
CA ASN A 39 12.72 -7.00 -1.62
C ASN A 39 12.50 -8.42 -2.20
N GLU A 40 11.73 -9.25 -1.50
CA GLU A 40 11.44 -10.63 -1.91
C GLU A 40 10.76 -10.73 -3.29
N TYR A 41 9.88 -9.80 -3.64
CA TYR A 41 9.16 -9.81 -4.92
C TYR A 41 10.12 -9.50 -6.08
N GLU A 42 11.02 -8.53 -5.89
CA GLU A 42 12.08 -8.22 -6.85
C GLU A 42 12.98 -9.45 -7.07
N TYR A 43 13.43 -10.08 -5.98
CA TYR A 43 14.27 -11.27 -6.05
C TYR A 43 13.58 -12.42 -6.81
N ILE A 44 12.31 -12.70 -6.51
CA ILE A 44 11.53 -13.74 -7.20
C ILE A 44 11.40 -13.42 -8.69
N LEU A 45 10.99 -12.20 -9.04
CA LEU A 45 10.79 -11.80 -10.43
C LEU A 45 12.10 -11.87 -11.23
N MET A 46 13.21 -11.43 -10.64
CA MET A 46 14.53 -11.54 -11.26
C MET A 46 14.95 -12.99 -11.45
N PHE A 47 14.75 -13.85 -10.45
CA PHE A 47 15.07 -15.26 -10.55
C PHE A 47 14.21 -15.98 -11.60
N LEU A 48 12.90 -15.70 -11.65
CA LEU A 48 12.00 -16.26 -12.66
C LEU A 48 12.37 -15.80 -14.07
N ARG A 49 12.83 -14.55 -14.22
CA ARG A 49 13.29 -14.02 -15.51
C ARG A 49 14.61 -14.66 -15.95
N ASP A 50 15.56 -14.84 -15.03
CA ASP A 50 16.85 -15.52 -15.25
C ASP A 50 16.65 -16.99 -15.67
N LYS A 51 15.69 -17.67 -15.06
CA LYS A 51 15.32 -19.05 -15.41
C LYS A 51 14.32 -19.16 -16.58
N GLU A 52 14.07 -18.06 -17.27
CA GLU A 52 13.20 -17.99 -18.45
C GLU A 52 11.77 -18.50 -18.21
N ILE A 53 11.30 -18.48 -16.96
CA ILE A 53 9.91 -18.82 -16.61
C ILE A 53 8.95 -17.72 -17.03
N ILE A 54 9.43 -16.47 -17.00
CA ILE A 54 8.72 -15.32 -17.53
C ILE A 54 9.60 -14.56 -18.51
N THR A 55 8.96 -13.97 -19.52
CA THR A 55 9.56 -12.99 -20.41
C THR A 55 9.47 -11.59 -19.80
N PHE A 56 10.23 -10.63 -20.36
CA PHE A 56 10.12 -9.24 -19.94
C PHE A 56 8.72 -8.66 -20.21
N GLN A 57 8.11 -9.02 -21.33
CA GLN A 57 6.74 -8.59 -21.66
C GLN A 57 5.71 -9.09 -20.63
N GLN A 58 5.80 -10.37 -20.22
CA GLN A 58 4.92 -10.92 -19.18
C GLN A 58 5.11 -10.21 -17.83
N TYR A 59 6.35 -9.80 -17.51
CA TYR A 59 6.62 -8.95 -16.36
C TYR A 59 5.94 -7.58 -16.48
N GLU A 60 6.04 -6.91 -17.64
CA GLU A 60 5.39 -5.62 -17.87
C GLU A 60 3.86 -5.70 -17.77
N GLU A 61 3.26 -6.75 -18.32
CA GLU A 61 1.83 -7.03 -18.21
C GLU A 61 1.41 -7.27 -16.76
N LEU A 62 2.19 -8.05 -16.00
CA LEU A 62 1.96 -8.27 -14.57
C LEU A 62 2.04 -6.96 -13.79
N ARG A 63 3.07 -6.15 -14.05
CA ARG A 63 3.27 -4.84 -13.43
C ARG A 63 2.08 -3.93 -13.73
N LYS A 64 1.67 -3.83 -14.99
CA LYS A 64 0.52 -3.01 -15.42
C LYS A 64 -0.76 -3.47 -14.73
N LYS A 65 -1.00 -4.79 -14.67
CA LYS A 65 -2.17 -5.37 -13.99
C LYS A 65 -2.18 -5.06 -12.49
N TYR A 66 -1.03 -5.17 -11.81
CA TYR A 66 -0.92 -4.83 -10.40
C TYR A 66 -1.18 -3.34 -10.17
N VAL A 67 -0.46 -2.46 -10.86
CA VAL A 67 -0.58 -1.01 -10.65
C VAL A 67 -2.00 -0.51 -10.96
N SER A 68 -2.59 -0.93 -12.07
CA SER A 68 -3.96 -0.52 -12.44
C SER A 68 -5.03 -1.06 -11.49
N SER A 69 -4.80 -2.19 -10.83
CA SER A 69 -5.73 -2.74 -9.84
C SER A 69 -5.67 -2.02 -8.49
N ASN A 70 -4.63 -1.23 -8.24
CA ASN A 70 -4.38 -0.61 -6.94
C ASN A 70 -4.11 0.90 -7.15
N PRO A 71 -5.15 1.69 -7.47
CA PRO A 71 -5.01 3.09 -7.89
C PRO A 71 -4.41 4.01 -6.80
N TYR A 72 -4.45 3.59 -5.54
CA TYR A 72 -3.98 4.37 -4.40
C TYR A 72 -2.62 3.91 -3.85
N LEU A 73 -1.87 3.06 -4.56
CA LEU A 73 -0.57 2.53 -4.09
C LEU A 73 0.40 3.62 -3.63
N GLU A 74 0.46 4.73 -4.36
CA GLU A 74 1.32 5.87 -4.03
C GLU A 74 0.94 6.54 -2.70
N LEU A 75 -0.34 6.52 -2.34
CA LEU A 75 -0.82 7.08 -1.08
C LEU A 75 -0.46 6.21 0.12
N TYR A 76 -0.32 4.90 -0.08
CA TYR A 76 0.07 3.99 1.00
C TYR A 76 1.41 4.42 1.57
N GLY A 77 2.39 4.78 0.73
CA GLY A 77 3.73 5.26 1.13
C GLY A 77 3.78 6.47 2.07
N ILE A 78 2.70 7.23 2.19
CA ILE A 78 2.73 8.59 2.73
C ILE A 78 2.52 8.60 4.25
N ALA A 79 3.30 9.41 4.96
CA ALA A 79 3.14 9.62 6.39
C ALA A 79 1.74 10.20 6.70
N HIS A 80 1.18 9.88 7.88
CA HIS A 80 -0.24 10.13 8.18
C HIS A 80 -0.61 11.61 8.05
N ARG A 81 0.25 12.49 8.57
CA ARG A 81 0.08 13.95 8.46
C ARG A 81 0.06 14.41 7.00
N THR A 82 1.08 14.02 6.23
CA THR A 82 1.20 14.40 4.82
C THR A 82 0.04 13.86 4.00
N PHE A 83 -0.42 12.63 4.27
CA PHE A 83 -1.60 12.06 3.63
C PHE A 83 -2.85 12.92 3.89
N GLY A 84 -3.07 13.33 5.15
CA GLY A 84 -4.17 14.22 5.51
C GLY A 84 -4.12 15.52 4.72
N GLU A 85 -2.95 16.17 4.72
CA GLU A 85 -2.75 17.47 4.07
C GLU A 85 -2.92 17.42 2.53
N ILE A 86 -2.36 16.40 1.86
CA ILE A 86 -2.34 16.36 0.38
C ILE A 86 -3.53 15.64 -0.24
N TRP A 87 -4.16 14.71 0.49
CA TRP A 87 -5.25 13.88 -0.04
C TRP A 87 -6.50 13.96 0.82
N GLY A 88 -6.39 13.77 2.14
CA GLY A 88 -7.53 13.73 3.06
C GLY A 88 -8.37 15.02 3.05
N HIS A 89 -7.76 16.18 3.29
CA HIS A 89 -8.49 17.45 3.37
C HIS A 89 -9.10 17.82 2.02
N PRO A 90 -8.35 17.78 0.89
CA PRO A 90 -8.94 18.04 -0.42
C PRO A 90 -10.09 17.08 -0.76
N HIS A 91 -9.94 15.79 -0.46
CA HIS A 91 -10.96 14.79 -0.77
C HIS A 91 -12.27 15.04 0.00
N VAL A 92 -12.20 15.38 1.29
CA VAL A 92 -13.40 15.72 2.07
C VAL A 92 -14.10 16.98 1.52
N MET A 93 -13.33 18.01 1.15
CA MET A 93 -13.88 19.24 0.56
C MET A 93 -14.46 19.03 -0.84
N ASP A 94 -13.94 18.08 -1.61
CA ASP A 94 -14.45 17.70 -2.93
C ASP A 94 -15.79 16.95 -2.83
N ILE A 95 -15.95 16.11 -1.80
CA ILE A 95 -17.21 15.40 -1.50
C ILE A 95 -18.30 16.39 -1.07
N ASP A 96 -17.98 17.36 -0.19
CA ASP A 96 -18.93 18.34 0.31
C ASP A 96 -18.27 19.73 0.49
N ASN A 97 -18.71 20.68 -0.31
CA ASN A 97 -18.15 22.04 -0.37
C ASN A 97 -18.44 22.91 0.88
N ARG A 98 -19.25 22.42 1.82
CA ARG A 98 -19.45 23.09 3.11
C ARG A 98 -18.23 22.96 4.01
N PHE A 99 -17.40 21.93 3.80
CA PHE A 99 -16.09 21.86 4.42
C PHE A 99 -15.18 22.93 3.80
N LYS A 100 -14.56 23.73 4.66
CA LYS A 100 -13.69 24.84 4.27
C LYS A 100 -12.34 24.73 4.94
N LYS A 101 -11.31 25.26 4.27
CA LYS A 101 -10.01 25.48 4.91
C LYS A 101 -10.16 26.47 6.07
N PRO A 102 -9.73 26.13 7.29
CA PRO A 102 -9.80 27.02 8.44
C PRO A 102 -8.99 28.29 8.22
N ASN A 103 -9.49 29.40 8.77
CA ASN A 103 -8.80 30.68 8.78
C ASN A 103 -9.42 31.59 9.85
N ARG A 104 -8.74 32.71 10.16
CA ARG A 104 -9.17 33.66 11.20
C ARG A 104 -10.47 34.42 10.90
N ASN A 105 -10.94 34.43 9.66
CA ASN A 105 -12.25 35.02 9.33
C ASN A 105 -13.40 34.07 9.72
N LEU A 106 -13.16 32.76 9.66
CA LEU A 106 -14.13 31.73 10.07
C LEU A 106 -14.09 31.48 11.59
N ASP A 107 -12.88 31.44 12.16
CA ASP A 107 -12.65 31.31 13.60
C ASP A 107 -11.50 32.26 14.02
N PRO A 108 -11.79 33.40 14.66
CA PRO A 108 -10.75 34.35 15.10
C PRO A 108 -9.68 33.75 16.01
N THR A 109 -9.98 32.64 16.69
CA THR A 109 -9.06 31.91 17.58
C THR A 109 -8.30 30.79 16.87
N TYR A 110 -8.36 30.72 15.53
CA TYR A 110 -7.63 29.72 14.76
C TYR A 110 -6.11 29.98 14.74
N GLU A 111 -5.36 28.99 15.20
CA GLU A 111 -3.90 28.92 15.30
C GLU A 111 -3.32 27.63 14.70
N GLY A 112 -4.11 26.88 13.90
CA GLY A 112 -3.66 25.62 13.30
C GLY A 112 -4.07 24.36 14.08
N GLN A 113 -5.07 24.46 14.95
CA GLN A 113 -5.47 23.41 15.89
C GLN A 113 -6.50 22.39 15.35
N TYR A 114 -6.94 22.55 14.10
CA TYR A 114 -7.81 21.62 13.39
C TYR A 114 -7.62 21.76 11.88
N ASP A 115 -8.07 20.75 11.12
CA ASP A 115 -7.81 20.60 9.70
C ASP A 115 -8.86 21.27 8.80
N LEU A 116 -10.14 21.16 9.17
CA LEU A 116 -11.28 21.62 8.39
C LEU A 116 -12.32 22.36 9.25
N TRP A 117 -13.02 23.30 8.62
CA TRP A 117 -14.15 24.02 9.21
C TRP A 117 -15.46 23.60 8.53
N PHE A 118 -16.49 23.30 9.31
CA PHE A 118 -17.81 22.94 8.80
C PHE A 118 -18.90 23.62 9.61
N GLU A 119 -19.50 24.71 9.10
CA GLU A 119 -20.69 25.35 9.69
C GLU A 119 -20.62 25.62 11.22
N GLY A 120 -19.47 26.10 11.72
CA GLY A 120 -19.26 26.34 13.16
C GLY A 120 -18.58 25.19 13.90
N ILE A 121 -18.36 24.08 13.23
CA ILE A 121 -17.73 22.87 13.77
C ILE A 121 -16.26 22.80 13.33
N LYS A 122 -15.39 22.52 14.31
CA LYS A 122 -13.96 22.27 14.12
C LYS A 122 -13.75 20.79 13.83
N VAL A 123 -13.12 20.46 12.71
CA VAL A 123 -13.00 19.09 12.21
C VAL A 123 -11.52 18.72 12.08
N GLU A 124 -11.16 17.58 12.66
CA GLU A 124 -9.86 16.94 12.53
C GLU A 124 -10.00 15.75 11.58
N VAL A 125 -9.13 15.67 10.57
CA VAL A 125 -9.11 14.57 9.60
C VAL A 125 -7.98 13.62 9.97
N LYS A 126 -8.35 12.42 10.41
CA LYS A 126 -7.37 11.37 10.72
C LYS A 126 -7.40 10.29 9.65
N ALA A 127 -6.25 10.09 9.03
CA ALA A 127 -6.03 8.96 8.14
C ALA A 127 -5.47 7.78 8.93
N CYS A 128 -6.02 6.60 8.67
CA CYS A 128 -5.58 5.36 9.27
C CYS A 128 -5.65 4.23 8.24
N ARG A 129 -4.87 3.18 8.48
CA ARG A 129 -4.86 1.95 7.69
C ARG A 129 -5.41 0.83 8.56
N ALA A 130 -6.31 0.03 8.00
CA ALA A 130 -6.66 -1.24 8.61
C ALA A 130 -5.45 -2.18 8.51
N ILE A 131 -4.87 -2.54 9.64
CA ILE A 131 -3.71 -3.44 9.71
C ILE A 131 -3.99 -4.65 10.58
N ASN A 132 -3.32 -5.77 10.30
CA ASN A 132 -3.25 -6.88 11.25
C ASN A 132 -2.00 -6.75 12.13
N THR A 133 -2.19 -6.42 13.41
CA THR A 133 -1.11 -6.17 14.37
C THR A 133 -0.22 -7.39 14.63
N LYS A 134 -0.72 -8.60 14.36
CA LYS A 134 0.02 -9.86 14.51
C LYS A 134 0.98 -10.14 13.35
N LYS A 135 0.80 -9.49 12.20
CA LYS A 135 1.74 -9.63 11.07
C LYS A 135 3.07 -8.96 11.41
N ARG A 136 4.16 -9.47 10.85
CA ARG A 136 5.47 -8.81 10.85
C ARG A 136 5.63 -8.01 9.56
N GLY A 137 6.57 -7.06 9.52
CA GLY A 137 6.79 -6.21 8.36
C GLY A 137 6.48 -4.74 8.60
N ASN A 138 6.68 -3.93 7.56
CA ASN A 138 6.34 -2.51 7.56
C ASN A 138 4.82 -2.29 7.50
N ILE A 139 4.38 -1.04 7.68
CA ILE A 139 2.95 -0.71 7.75
C ILE A 139 2.18 -1.04 6.46
N MET A 140 2.85 -1.03 5.30
CA MET A 140 2.23 -1.37 4.01
C MET A 140 2.00 -2.87 3.89
N GLU A 141 2.99 -3.66 4.28
CA GLU A 141 2.92 -5.13 4.31
C GLU A 141 1.85 -5.64 5.29
N LYS A 142 1.58 -4.86 6.34
CA LYS A 142 0.56 -5.16 7.35
C LYS A 142 -0.85 -4.76 6.93
N ALA A 143 -0.99 -3.93 5.90
CA ALA A 143 -2.28 -3.39 5.50
C ALA A 143 -3.20 -4.46 4.93
N LEU A 144 -4.48 -4.31 5.22
CA LEU A 144 -5.52 -5.24 4.80
C LEU A 144 -6.27 -4.69 3.58
N GLY A 145 -6.69 -5.62 2.71
CA GLY A 145 -7.65 -5.32 1.66
C GLY A 145 -9.02 -5.00 2.23
N TYR A 146 -9.84 -4.27 1.48
CA TYR A 146 -11.16 -3.84 1.93
C TYR A 146 -12.11 -5.02 2.22
N ASP A 147 -11.91 -6.14 1.54
CA ASP A 147 -12.68 -7.39 1.60
C ASP A 147 -12.02 -8.45 2.50
N SER A 148 -11.05 -8.05 3.32
CA SER A 148 -10.33 -8.96 4.20
C SER A 148 -11.13 -9.30 5.47
N ASP A 149 -11.34 -10.59 5.71
CA ASP A 149 -11.94 -11.12 6.96
C ASP A 149 -10.93 -11.22 8.13
N GLU A 150 -9.69 -10.77 7.95
CA GLU A 150 -8.69 -10.78 9.01
C GLU A 150 -9.02 -9.80 10.14
N PRO A 151 -8.65 -10.12 11.40
CA PRO A 151 -8.73 -9.15 12.49
C PRO A 151 -7.93 -7.88 12.16
N PHE A 152 -8.59 -6.72 12.27
CA PHE A 152 -7.98 -5.44 11.96
C PHE A 152 -7.87 -4.54 13.19
N TRP A 153 -6.88 -3.66 13.13
CA TRP A 153 -6.72 -2.51 14.00
C TRP A 153 -6.49 -1.28 13.12
N MET A 154 -7.12 -0.16 13.45
CA MET A 154 -6.94 1.08 12.73
C MET A 154 -5.71 1.80 13.26
N ASN A 155 -4.68 1.92 12.44
CA ASN A 155 -3.42 2.62 12.75
C ASN A 155 -3.24 3.85 11.87
#